data_AF-A0A7X0UIX5-F1
#
_entry.id   AF-A0A7X0UIX5-F1
#
_cell.length_a   1.000
_cell.length_b   1.000
_cell.length_c   1.000
_cell.angle_alpha   90.00
_cell.angle_beta   90.00
_cell.angle_gamma   90.00
#
_symmetry.space_group_name_H-M   'P 1'
#
loop_
_entity.id
_entity.type
_entity.pdbx_description
1 polymer ?
#
loop_
_entity_poly.entity_id
_entity_poly.type
_entity_poly.pdbx_seq_one_letter_code
_entity_poly.pdbx_strand_id
1 'polypeptide(L)'
;MKSIPTMAAVVMAVAAMVAQPSFARAPRHPNYRPTPNESALVEHGHYTNRQGHDVHSPAHSKDGSVPNGATAKCRDGSYSFSESHRGTCSRHGGVSGWL
;
A
#
# COMPACT_ATOMS: atom_id res chain seq x y z
N MET A 1 34.21 19.01 -68.44
CA MET A 1 33.05 19.84 -68.82
C MET A 1 31.76 19.08 -68.57
N LYS A 2 31.03 19.43 -67.50
CA LYS A 2 29.58 19.30 -67.27
C LYS A 2 29.33 19.47 -65.77
N SER A 3 28.94 20.69 -65.42
CA SER A 3 28.44 21.12 -64.11
C SER A 3 27.00 20.62 -63.91
N ILE A 4 26.57 20.40 -62.65
CA ILE A 4 25.17 20.44 -62.16
C ILE A 4 25.17 20.35 -60.61
N PRO A 5 24.18 20.92 -59.89
CA PRO A 5 24.45 21.90 -58.83
C PRO A 5 24.28 21.39 -57.39
N THR A 6 24.89 22.17 -56.49
CA THR A 6 24.66 22.23 -55.04
C THR A 6 23.19 22.44 -54.70
N MET A 7 22.59 21.47 -54.00
CA MET A 7 21.32 21.62 -53.30
C MET A 7 21.60 21.79 -51.79
N ALA A 8 21.23 22.98 -51.34
CA ALA A 8 20.89 23.45 -50.01
C ALA A 8 21.10 22.50 -48.81
N ALA A 9 21.86 23.02 -47.85
CA ALA A 9 21.84 22.63 -46.45
C ALA A 9 20.44 22.74 -45.84
N VAL A 10 19.97 21.71 -45.14
CA VAL A 10 19.14 21.87 -43.93
C VAL A 10 19.50 20.75 -42.95
N VAL A 11 20.29 21.14 -41.96
CA VAL A 11 20.30 20.71 -40.55
C VAL A 11 19.32 19.59 -40.19
N MET A 12 19.84 18.43 -39.78
CA MET A 12 19.31 17.68 -38.63
C MET A 12 20.39 16.72 -38.11
N ALA A 13 21.34 17.29 -37.36
CA ALA A 13 22.00 16.54 -36.31
C ALA A 13 21.07 16.52 -35.10
N VAL A 14 20.51 15.37 -34.71
CA VAL A 14 20.41 14.99 -33.29
C VAL A 14 20.44 13.48 -33.20
N ALA A 15 21.40 13.02 -32.40
CA ALA A 15 21.65 11.66 -32.01
C ALA A 15 20.42 10.97 -31.39
N ALA A 16 20.43 9.64 -31.48
CA ALA A 16 19.56 8.71 -30.80
C ALA A 16 19.28 9.10 -29.34
N MET A 17 18.11 9.69 -29.07
CA MET A 17 17.57 9.86 -27.73
C MET A 17 16.06 9.75 -27.78
N VAL A 18 15.50 9.22 -26.70
CA VAL A 18 14.07 9.08 -26.33
C VAL A 18 13.28 7.87 -26.83
N ALA A 19 13.90 6.69 -26.88
CA ALA A 19 13.21 5.50 -26.36
C ALA A 19 13.35 5.52 -24.83
N GLN A 20 12.56 6.35 -24.15
CA GLN A 20 12.49 6.30 -22.69
C GLN A 20 11.98 4.90 -22.31
N PRO A 21 12.68 4.11 -21.49
CA PRO A 21 12.02 2.98 -20.86
C PRO A 21 10.93 3.61 -20.01
N SER A 22 9.69 3.30 -20.34
CA SER A 22 8.56 3.56 -19.48
C SER A 22 8.87 2.86 -18.16
N PHE A 23 9.54 3.53 -17.23
CA PHE A 23 9.55 3.11 -15.85
C PHE A 23 8.08 3.06 -15.48
N ALA A 24 7.54 1.85 -15.45
CA ALA A 24 6.17 1.60 -15.08
C ALA A 24 5.98 2.36 -13.77
N ARG A 25 5.14 3.40 -13.83
CA ARG A 25 4.78 4.16 -12.65
C ARG A 25 4.27 3.13 -11.68
N ALA A 26 4.99 2.89 -10.58
CA ALA A 26 4.58 1.95 -9.56
C ALA A 26 3.09 2.20 -9.30
N PRO A 27 2.23 1.16 -9.30
CA PRO A 27 0.81 1.36 -9.10
C PRO A 27 0.67 2.21 -7.84
N ARG A 28 0.01 3.36 -7.97
CA ARG A 28 -0.44 4.09 -6.79
C ARG A 28 -1.48 3.18 -6.17
N HIS A 29 -1.08 2.37 -5.18
CA HIS A 29 -2.03 1.62 -4.35
C HIS A 29 -2.91 2.67 -3.69
N PRO A 30 -4.20 2.80 -4.06
CA PRO A 30 -5.07 3.83 -3.49
C PRO A 30 -5.32 3.62 -1.98
N ASN A 31 -4.92 2.45 -1.47
CA ASN A 31 -5.12 1.97 -0.12
C ASN A 31 -3.78 1.70 0.57
N TYR A 32 -2.94 2.71 0.73
CA TYR A 32 -1.83 2.61 1.68
C TYR A 32 -2.40 2.69 3.09
N ARG A 33 -2.79 1.54 3.66
CA ARG A 33 -3.04 1.44 5.09
C ARG A 33 -1.73 1.08 5.78
N PRO A 34 -1.43 1.68 6.95
CA PRO A 34 -0.27 1.31 7.72
C PRO A 34 -0.39 -0.19 8.04
N THR A 35 0.49 -0.99 7.44
CA THR A 35 0.60 -2.40 7.77
C THR A 35 1.24 -2.47 9.15
N PRO A 36 0.64 -3.19 10.12
CA PRO A 36 1.28 -3.36 11.40
C PRO A 36 2.66 -4.00 11.23
N ASN A 37 3.56 -3.72 12.17
CA ASN A 37 4.82 -4.44 12.21
C ASN A 37 4.53 -5.88 12.64
N GLU A 38 4.49 -6.80 11.69
CA GLU A 38 4.25 -8.23 11.92
C GLU A 38 5.18 -8.82 12.99
N SER A 39 6.42 -8.35 13.08
CA SER A 39 7.35 -8.86 14.09
C SER A 39 6.91 -8.56 15.52
N ALA A 40 6.09 -7.52 15.73
CA ALA A 40 5.53 -7.14 17.02
C ALA A 40 4.22 -7.89 17.35
N LEU A 41 3.61 -8.59 16.39
CA LEU A 41 2.34 -9.29 16.56
C LEU A 41 2.53 -10.79 16.79
N VAL A 42 1.57 -11.40 17.49
CA VAL A 42 1.52 -12.85 17.74
C VAL A 42 0.81 -13.58 16.60
N GLU A 43 -0.35 -13.06 16.18
CA GLU A 43 -1.13 -13.57 15.06
C GLU A 43 -0.79 -12.78 13.78
N HIS A 44 -0.85 -13.47 12.63
CA HIS A 44 -0.47 -12.93 11.31
C HIS A 44 -1.57 -13.16 10.25
N GLY A 45 -2.82 -13.31 10.71
CA GLY A 45 -3.96 -13.60 9.84
C GLY A 45 -4.47 -12.34 9.16
N HIS A 46 -5.06 -12.47 7.96
CA HIS A 46 -5.67 -11.37 7.23
C HIS A 46 -7.07 -11.76 6.73
N TYR A 47 -7.91 -10.76 6.48
CA TYR A 47 -9.21 -10.94 5.86
C TYR A 47 -9.52 -9.79 4.91
N THR A 48 -10.34 -10.07 3.88
CA THR A 48 -10.87 -9.04 3.00
C THR A 48 -12.16 -8.49 3.59
N ASN A 49 -12.22 -7.18 3.81
CA ASN A 49 -13.43 -6.52 4.32
C ASN A 49 -14.45 -6.29 3.19
N ARG A 50 -15.61 -5.72 3.52
CA ARG A 50 -16.67 -5.44 2.53
C ARG A 50 -16.30 -4.37 1.50
N GLN A 51 -15.27 -3.57 1.77
CA GLN A 51 -14.71 -2.58 0.85
C GLN A 51 -13.69 -3.21 -0.11
N GLY A 52 -13.38 -4.50 0.05
CA GLY A 52 -12.37 -5.19 -0.75
C GLY A 52 -10.94 -4.95 -0.26
N HIS A 53 -10.76 -4.35 0.92
CA HIS A 53 -9.44 -4.10 1.48
C HIS A 53 -8.93 -5.32 2.25
N ASP A 54 -7.66 -5.65 2.05
CA ASP A 54 -6.94 -6.59 2.91
C ASP A 54 -6.68 -5.93 4.27
N VAL A 55 -7.14 -6.57 5.33
CA VAL A 55 -7.06 -6.06 6.69
C VAL A 55 -6.47 -7.15 7.58
N HIS A 56 -5.52 -6.75 8.42
CA HIS A 56 -4.98 -7.64 9.44
C HIS A 56 -6.09 -8.06 10.42
N SER A 57 -6.16 -9.35 10.73
CA SER A 57 -7.09 -9.90 11.71
C SER A 57 -6.71 -9.41 13.12
N PRO A 58 -7.62 -9.43 14.11
CA PRO A 58 -7.25 -9.06 15.46
C PRO A 58 -6.04 -9.85 15.96
N ALA A 59 -5.07 -9.16 16.56
CA ALA A 59 -3.82 -9.76 17.02
C ALA A 59 -3.33 -9.15 18.33
N HIS A 60 -2.71 -9.97 19.17
CA HIS A 60 -2.03 -9.55 20.37
C HIS A 60 -0.67 -8.94 20.03
N SER A 61 -0.32 -7.85 20.72
CA SER A 61 1.06 -7.33 20.69
C SER A 61 1.93 -8.12 21.65
N LYS A 62 3.15 -8.45 21.22
CA LYS A 62 4.14 -9.19 22.04
C LYS A 62 4.59 -8.41 23.27
N ASP A 63 4.64 -7.08 23.17
CA ASP A 63 5.09 -6.18 24.23
C ASP A 63 3.94 -5.43 24.92
N GLY A 64 2.69 -5.70 24.54
CA GLY A 64 1.50 -5.01 25.04
C GLY A 64 1.35 -3.55 24.56
N SER A 65 2.25 -3.05 23.73
CA SER A 65 2.11 -1.74 23.09
C SER A 65 1.01 -1.75 22.03
N VAL A 66 0.50 -0.58 21.67
CA VAL A 66 -0.50 -0.45 20.61
C VAL A 66 0.18 -0.62 19.25
N PRO A 67 -0.17 -1.66 18.47
CA PRO A 67 0.40 -1.85 17.15
C PRO A 67 0.03 -0.70 16.21
N ASN A 68 0.94 -0.36 15.30
CA ASN A 68 0.65 0.63 14.28
C ASN A 68 -0.54 0.19 13.41
N GLY A 69 -1.47 1.11 13.16
CA GLY A 69 -2.67 0.84 12.36
C GLY A 69 -3.83 0.16 13.12
N ALA A 70 -3.65 -0.18 14.40
CA ALA A 70 -4.75 -0.66 15.23
C ALA A 70 -5.78 0.46 15.45
N THR A 71 -7.07 0.12 15.34
CA THR A 71 -8.20 1.05 15.49
C THR A 71 -9.01 0.80 16.76
N ALA A 72 -8.85 -0.38 17.37
CA ALA A 72 -9.53 -0.72 18.62
C ALA A 72 -8.75 -1.76 19.41
N LYS A 73 -8.99 -1.79 20.73
CA LYS A 73 -8.64 -2.88 21.63
C LYS A 73 -9.88 -3.71 21.92
N CYS A 74 -9.77 -5.03 21.75
CA CYS A 74 -10.81 -6.01 22.06
C CYS A 74 -10.74 -6.43 23.53
N ARG A 75 -11.84 -6.98 24.06
CA ARG A 75 -11.92 -7.42 25.47
C ARG A 75 -11.01 -8.60 25.81
N ASP A 76 -10.66 -9.43 24.84
CA ASP A 76 -9.70 -10.53 25.02
C ASP A 76 -8.24 -10.05 25.05
N GLY A 77 -7.98 -8.76 24.81
CA GLY A 77 -6.64 -8.17 24.81
C GLY A 77 -6.02 -8.00 23.43
N SER A 78 -6.63 -8.55 22.37
CA SER A 78 -6.19 -8.35 21.00
C SER A 78 -6.46 -6.93 20.48
N TYR A 79 -5.69 -6.50 19.49
CA TYR A 79 -5.86 -5.23 18.78
C TYR A 79 -6.49 -5.50 17.41
N SER A 80 -7.58 -4.77 17.11
CA SER A 80 -8.29 -4.85 15.83
C SER A 80 -7.79 -3.79 14.86
N PHE A 81 -7.71 -4.15 13.58
CA PHE A 81 -7.34 -3.28 12.46
C PHE A 81 -8.54 -2.97 11.54
N SER A 82 -9.76 -3.32 11.98
CA SER A 82 -11.00 -3.08 11.22
C SER A 82 -11.22 -1.60 10.89
N GLU A 83 -11.69 -1.32 9.67
CA GLU A 83 -12.12 0.02 9.22
C GLU A 83 -13.55 0.37 9.64
N SER A 84 -14.32 -0.63 10.07
CA SER A 84 -15.72 -0.44 10.42
C SER A 84 -15.92 -0.57 11.91
N HIS A 85 -16.85 0.20 12.48
CA HIS A 85 -17.25 0.03 13.87
C HIS A 85 -18.21 -1.16 14.05
N ARG A 86 -18.97 -1.50 13.01
CA ARG A 86 -19.99 -2.55 13.07
C ARG A 86 -19.34 -3.93 13.10
N GLY A 87 -19.59 -4.67 14.17
CA GLY A 87 -19.11 -6.05 14.35
C GLY A 87 -17.65 -6.18 14.77
N THR A 88 -16.94 -5.06 14.99
CA THR A 88 -15.55 -5.08 15.46
C THR A 88 -15.43 -5.74 16.82
N CYS A 89 -14.43 -6.60 16.96
CA CYS A 89 -14.20 -7.44 18.13
C CYS A 89 -15.39 -8.37 18.50
N SER A 90 -16.39 -8.58 17.64
CA SER A 90 -17.57 -9.42 17.98
C SER A 90 -17.20 -10.85 18.39
N ARG A 91 -16.18 -11.43 17.75
CA ARG A 91 -15.62 -12.75 18.10
C ARG A 91 -14.67 -12.72 19.32
N HIS A 92 -14.33 -11.52 19.77
CA HIS A 92 -13.32 -11.23 20.79
C HIS A 92 -13.94 -10.54 22.02
N GLY A 93 -15.24 -10.79 22.26
CA GLY A 93 -15.97 -10.25 23.42
C GLY A 93 -16.41 -8.79 23.29
N GLY A 94 -16.25 -8.17 22.12
CA GLY A 94 -16.56 -6.77 21.86
C GLY A 94 -15.39 -5.83 22.11
N VAL A 95 -15.59 -4.56 21.78
CA VAL A 95 -14.57 -3.52 21.92
C VAL A 95 -14.45 -3.09 23.38
N SER A 96 -13.23 -3.06 23.91
CA SER A 96 -12.94 -2.45 25.21
C SER A 96 -12.62 -0.96 25.10
N GLY A 97 -12.04 -0.54 23.98
CA GLY A 97 -11.75 0.87 23.68
C GLY A 97 -11.37 1.10 22.22
N TRP A 98 -11.70 2.27 21.70
CA TRP A 98 -11.28 2.75 20.38
C TRP A 98 -9.95 3.52 20.51
N LEU A 99 -9.13 3.50 19.45
CA LEU A 99 -7.77 4.06 19.40
C LEU A 99 -7.65 5.19 18.38
#